data_AF-A0A257S2A4-F1
#
_entry.id   AF-A0A257S2A4-F1
#
_cell.length_a   1.000
_cell.length_b   1.000
_cell.length_c   1.000
_cell.angle_alpha   90.00
_cell.angle_beta   90.00
_cell.angle_gamma   90.00
#
_symmetry.space_group_name_H-M   'P 1'
#
loop_
_entity.id
_entity.type
_entity.pdbx_description
1 polymer ?
#
loop_
_entity_poly.entity_id
_entity_poly.type
_entity_poly.pdbx_seq_one_letter_code
_entity_poly.pdbx_strand_id
1 'polypeptide(L)'
;APLLVSAAREAFDRVDPRLEAVARTLGDTPWRAVRRVTVPLAARGLVAAGVVMWARAISEFGAIMVLTYNPKVASVLSYERFTAYGMKSALPVAAVLVLLALVPITVLRTVHGPQELPGRRG
;
A
#
# COMPACT_ATOMS: atom_id res chain seq x y z
N ALA A 1 -0.23 11.10 -4.44
CA ALA A 1 0.96 10.86 -5.29
C ALA A 1 2.30 10.98 -4.54
N PRO A 2 2.63 12.08 -3.82
CA PRO A 2 4.00 12.28 -3.32
C PRO A 2 4.47 11.21 -2.33
N LEU A 3 3.57 10.74 -1.44
CA LEU A 3 3.87 9.68 -0.45
C LEU A 3 4.33 8.37 -1.10
N LEU A 4 3.70 7.97 -2.22
CA LEU A 4 4.09 6.76 -2.93
C LEU A 4 5.48 6.94 -3.53
N VAL A 5 5.74 8.08 -4.18
CA VAL A 5 7.02 8.34 -4.87
C VAL A 5 8.17 8.38 -3.87
N SER A 6 8.00 9.05 -2.72
CA SER A 6 9.05 9.11 -1.70
C SER A 6 9.35 7.74 -1.10
N ALA A 7 8.31 6.95 -0.76
CA ALA A 7 8.49 5.62 -0.20
C ALA A 7 9.00 4.60 -1.23
N ALA A 8 8.59 4.73 -2.50
CA ALA A 8 9.12 3.90 -3.59
C ALA A 8 10.59 4.20 -3.86
N ARG A 9 11.00 5.48 -3.84
CA ARG A 9 12.40 5.87 -3.94
C ARG A 9 13.23 5.24 -2.83
N GLU A 10 12.77 5.35 -1.58
CA GLU A 10 13.44 4.72 -0.45
C GLU A 10 13.55 3.19 -0.61
N ALA A 11 12.51 2.53 -1.16
CA ALA A 11 12.55 1.10 -1.42
C ALA A 11 13.63 0.71 -2.46
N PHE A 12 13.84 1.54 -3.49
CA PHE A 12 14.91 1.34 -4.46
C PHE A 12 16.29 1.67 -3.89
N ASP A 13 16.41 2.73 -3.09
CA ASP A 13 17.68 3.15 -2.47
C ASP A 13 18.23 2.08 -1.49
N ARG A 14 17.37 1.20 -0.97
CA ARG A 14 17.79 0.05 -0.14
C ARG A 14 18.37 -1.12 -0.94
N VAL A 15 18.23 -1.15 -2.26
CA VAL A 15 18.78 -2.23 -3.10
C VAL A 15 20.25 -1.94 -3.36
N ASP A 16 21.14 -2.88 -3.04
CA ASP A 16 22.58 -2.73 -3.29
C ASP A 16 22.87 -2.63 -4.81
N PRO A 17 23.43 -1.51 -5.31
CA PRO A 17 23.78 -1.34 -6.72
C PRO A 17 24.76 -2.40 -7.25
N ARG A 18 25.52 -3.05 -6.38
CA ARG A 18 26.44 -4.13 -6.75
C ARG A 18 25.71 -5.32 -7.35
N LEU A 19 24.50 -5.62 -6.88
CA LEU A 19 23.69 -6.73 -7.42
C LEU A 19 23.31 -6.48 -8.88
N GLU A 20 22.99 -5.24 -9.23
CA GLU A 20 22.72 -4.83 -10.61
C GLU A 20 24.01 -4.88 -11.45
N ALA A 21 25.15 -4.44 -10.89
CA ALA A 21 26.44 -4.53 -11.57
C ALA A 21 26.84 -5.97 -11.91
N VAL A 22 26.63 -6.92 -11.00
CA VAL A 22 26.88 -8.35 -11.21
C VAL A 22 25.96 -8.92 -12.30
N ALA A 23 24.68 -8.54 -12.33
CA ALA A 23 23.79 -8.97 -13.41
C ALA A 23 24.28 -8.48 -14.78
N ARG A 24 24.79 -7.24 -14.86
CA ARG A 24 25.35 -6.68 -16.10
C ARG A 24 26.61 -7.39 -16.56
N THR A 25 27.50 -7.81 -15.64
CA THR A 25 28.69 -8.60 -16.03
C THR A 25 28.33 -10.00 -16.52
N LEU A 26 27.19 -10.54 -16.11
CA LEU A 26 26.64 -11.81 -16.62
C LEU A 26 25.90 -11.67 -17.96
N GLY A 27 25.92 -10.48 -18.58
CA GLY A 27 25.35 -10.23 -19.90
C GLY A 27 23.92 -9.66 -19.91
N ASP A 28 23.35 -9.29 -18.75
CA ASP A 28 22.07 -8.59 -18.73
C ASP A 28 22.22 -7.14 -19.23
N THR A 29 21.31 -6.72 -20.11
CA THR A 29 21.17 -5.30 -20.48
C THR A 29 20.66 -4.49 -19.27
N PRO A 30 20.89 -3.17 -19.20
CA PRO A 30 20.49 -2.35 -18.05
C PRO A 30 19.01 -2.53 -17.66
N TRP A 31 18.12 -2.56 -18.64
CA TRP A 31 16.69 -2.78 -18.40
C TRP A 31 16.38 -4.18 -17.86
N ARG A 32 17.11 -5.19 -18.31
CA ARG A 32 16.95 -6.57 -17.87
C ARG A 32 17.44 -6.74 -16.43
N ALA A 33 18.58 -6.13 -16.09
CA ALA A 33 19.12 -6.11 -14.74
C ALA A 33 18.14 -5.44 -13.76
N VAL A 34 17.60 -4.27 -14.10
CA VAL A 34 16.59 -3.58 -13.26
C VAL A 34 15.35 -4.45 -13.05
N ARG A 35 14.78 -5.04 -14.12
CA ARG A 35 13.57 -5.86 -14.00
C ARG A 35 13.79 -7.18 -13.26
N ARG A 36 14.98 -7.77 -13.36
CA ARG A 36 15.29 -9.10 -12.82
C ARG A 36 15.88 -9.05 -11.41
N VAL A 37 16.55 -7.95 -11.05
CA VAL A 37 17.23 -7.79 -9.77
C VAL A 37 16.58 -6.68 -8.95
N THR A 38 16.63 -5.44 -9.45
CA THR A 38 16.25 -4.26 -8.68
C THR A 38 14.77 -4.24 -8.32
N VAL A 39 13.88 -4.51 -9.28
CA VAL A 39 12.43 -4.50 -9.05
C VAL A 39 11.98 -5.61 -8.09
N PRO A 40 12.38 -6.89 -8.24
CA PRO A 40 12.02 -7.94 -7.28
C PRO A 40 12.55 -7.68 -5.87
N LEU A 41 13.76 -7.12 -5.74
CA LEU A 41 14.34 -6.80 -4.42
C LEU A 41 13.62 -5.62 -3.77
N ALA A 42 13.25 -4.59 -4.54
CA ALA A 42 12.47 -3.45 -4.04
C ALA A 42 10.97 -3.78 -3.86
N ALA A 43 10.48 -4.90 -4.41
CA ALA A 43 9.06 -5.23 -4.47
C ALA A 43 8.36 -5.17 -3.11
N ARG A 44 9.01 -5.63 -2.04
CA ARG A 44 8.44 -5.57 -0.69
C ARG A 44 8.19 -4.13 -0.22
N GLY A 45 9.16 -3.25 -0.46
CA GLY A 45 9.03 -1.83 -0.15
C GLY A 45 8.00 -1.13 -1.03
N LEU A 46 7.91 -1.50 -2.31
CA LEU A 46 6.91 -0.98 -3.23
C LEU A 46 5.48 -1.36 -2.82
N VAL A 47 5.28 -2.62 -2.38
CA VAL A 47 3.98 -3.06 -1.85
C VAL A 47 3.62 -2.27 -0.60
N ALA A 48 4.57 -2.07 0.32
CA ALA A 48 4.33 -1.27 1.52
C ALA A 48 3.95 0.18 1.19
N ALA A 49 4.68 0.81 0.28
CA ALA A 49 4.39 2.16 -0.21
C ALA A 49 3.00 2.25 -0.85
N GLY A 50 2.62 1.26 -1.65
CA GLY A 50 1.30 1.14 -2.28
C GLY A 50 0.17 1.04 -1.25
N VAL A 51 0.35 0.22 -0.22
CA VAL A 51 -0.63 0.08 0.86
C VAL A 51 -0.85 1.39 1.62
N VAL A 52 0.22 2.12 1.93
CA VAL A 52 0.12 3.43 2.60
C VAL A 52 -0.60 4.45 1.71
N MET A 53 -0.27 4.50 0.41
CA MET A 53 -0.97 5.39 -0.53
C MET A 53 -2.46 5.04 -0.65
N TRP A 54 -2.78 3.75 -0.71
CA TRP A 54 -4.16 3.28 -0.79
C TRP A 54 -4.96 3.67 0.45
N ALA A 55 -4.39 3.45 1.64
CA ALA A 55 -5.01 3.86 2.91
C ALA A 55 -5.26 5.37 2.91
N ARG A 56 -4.28 6.16 2.44
CA ARG A 56 -4.42 7.61 2.35
C ARG A 56 -5.50 8.05 1.37
N ALA A 57 -5.67 7.35 0.24
CA ALA A 57 -6.71 7.64 -0.75
C ALA A 57 -8.12 7.35 -0.21
N ILE A 58 -8.28 6.26 0.57
CA ILE A 58 -9.57 5.95 1.20
C ILE A 58 -9.94 6.98 2.27
N SER A 59 -8.96 7.57 2.93
CA SER A 59 -9.18 8.65 3.89
C SER A 59 -9.65 9.96 3.27
N GLU A 60 -9.69 10.10 1.93
CA GLU A 60 -10.16 11.31 1.23
C GLU A 60 -11.70 11.44 1.17
N PHE A 61 -12.38 11.10 2.27
CA PHE A 61 -13.83 11.20 2.38
C PHE A 61 -14.35 12.65 2.18
N GLY A 62 -13.72 13.62 2.83
CA GLY A 62 -14.19 15.01 2.81
C GLY A 62 -14.09 15.65 1.43
N ALA A 63 -12.95 15.49 0.76
CA ALA A 63 -12.73 16.02 -0.59
C ALA A 63 -13.73 15.41 -1.60
N ILE A 64 -13.98 14.11 -1.53
CA ILE A 64 -14.92 13.43 -2.43
C ILE A 64 -16.36 13.90 -2.17
N MET A 65 -16.77 14.05 -0.90
CA MET A 65 -18.12 14.54 -0.58
C MET A 65 -18.41 15.90 -1.21
N VAL A 66 -17.43 16.82 -1.19
CA VAL A 66 -17.57 18.17 -1.74
C VAL A 66 -17.50 18.19 -3.26
N LEU A 67 -16.54 17.46 -3.85
CA LEU A 67 -16.23 17.57 -5.28
C LEU A 67 -17.08 16.64 -6.16
N THR A 68 -17.40 15.44 -5.68
CA THR A 68 -18.12 14.42 -6.47
C THR A 68 -18.93 13.52 -5.54
N TYR A 69 -20.11 14.02 -5.15
CA TYR A 69 -21.04 13.27 -4.30
C TYR A 69 -21.64 12.04 -5.00
N ASN A 70 -21.87 12.12 -6.32
CA ASN A 70 -22.36 11.02 -7.14
C ASN A 70 -21.35 10.72 -8.27
N PRO A 71 -20.95 9.46 -8.49
CA PRO A 71 -21.36 8.24 -7.80
C PRO A 71 -20.80 8.13 -6.37
N LYS A 72 -21.60 7.57 -5.46
CA LYS A 72 -21.25 7.49 -4.03
C LYS A 72 -20.19 6.42 -3.79
N VAL A 73 -19.06 6.83 -3.23
CA VAL A 73 -18.05 5.90 -2.70
C VAL A 73 -18.51 5.31 -1.37
N ALA A 74 -17.97 4.15 -0.98
CA ALA A 74 -18.42 3.40 0.20
C ALA A 74 -18.42 4.22 1.51
N SER A 75 -17.48 5.14 1.68
CA SER A 75 -17.41 6.04 2.83
C SER A 75 -18.56 7.06 2.84
N VAL A 76 -18.90 7.65 1.68
CA VAL A 76 -20.05 8.57 1.50
C VAL A 76 -21.37 7.84 1.73
N LEU A 77 -21.51 6.63 1.17
CA LEU A 77 -22.71 5.82 1.34
C LEU A 77 -22.93 5.41 2.82
N SER A 78 -21.86 5.08 3.54
CA SER A 78 -21.94 4.74 4.96
C SER A 78 -22.42 5.93 5.79
N TYR A 79 -21.88 7.12 5.52
CA TYR A 79 -22.27 8.35 6.20
C TYR A 79 -23.74 8.70 5.93
N GLU A 80 -24.17 8.66 4.68
CA GLU A 80 -25.56 8.94 4.30
C GLU A 80 -26.55 7.93 4.92
N ARG A 81 -26.23 6.63 4.91
CA ARG A 81 -27.11 5.64 5.56
C ARG A 81 -27.24 5.88 7.06
N PHE A 82 -26.13 6.24 7.70
CA PHE A 82 -26.12 6.57 9.11
C PHE A 82 -27.01 7.79 9.42
N THR A 83 -26.91 8.86 8.62
CA THR A 83 -27.69 10.09 8.84
C THR A 83 -29.15 9.96 8.43
N ALA A 84 -29.47 9.22 7.36
CA ALA A 84 -30.83 9.13 6.82
C ALA A 84 -31.67 8.02 7.46
N TYR A 85 -31.07 6.89 7.85
CA TYR A 85 -31.80 5.69 8.30
C TYR A 85 -31.31 5.16 9.66
N GLY A 86 -30.40 5.88 10.32
CA GLY A 86 -29.85 5.51 11.62
C GLY A 86 -28.87 4.34 11.60
N MET A 87 -28.32 4.02 12.77
CA MET A 87 -27.18 3.12 12.94
C MET A 87 -27.38 1.71 12.36
N LYS A 88 -28.59 1.14 12.49
CA LYS A 88 -28.88 -0.23 12.04
C LYS A 88 -28.67 -0.41 10.53
N SER A 89 -28.93 0.62 9.74
CA SER A 89 -28.76 0.58 8.29
C SER A 89 -27.30 0.76 7.83
N ALA A 90 -26.46 1.39 8.67
CA ALA A 90 -25.07 1.67 8.38
C ALA A 90 -24.14 0.49 8.71
N LEU A 91 -24.56 -0.39 9.64
CA LEU A 91 -23.79 -1.56 10.08
C LEU A 91 -23.26 -2.44 8.93
N PRO A 92 -24.06 -2.81 7.90
CA PRO A 92 -23.56 -3.65 6.82
C PRO A 92 -22.48 -2.95 5.98
N VAL A 93 -22.62 -1.64 5.75
CA VAL A 93 -21.65 -0.86 4.98
C VAL A 93 -20.34 -0.72 5.77
N ALA A 94 -20.44 -0.45 7.07
CA ALA A 94 -19.29 -0.40 7.96
C ALA A 94 -18.56 -1.75 8.03
N ALA A 95 -19.29 -2.87 8.10
CA ALA A 95 -18.70 -4.21 8.10
C ALA A 95 -17.90 -4.49 6.82
N VAL A 96 -18.43 -4.11 5.65
CA VAL A 96 -17.70 -4.23 4.37
C VAL A 96 -16.44 -3.37 4.36
N LEU A 97 -16.50 -2.14 4.88
CA LEU A 97 -15.32 -1.26 4.99
C LEU A 97 -14.25 -1.85 5.91
N VAL A 98 -14.66 -2.46 7.04
CA VAL A 98 -13.73 -3.14 7.96
C VAL A 98 -13.08 -4.34 7.26
N LEU A 99 -13.85 -5.18 6.57
CA LEU A 99 -13.32 -6.32 5.81
C LEU A 99 -12.34 -5.85 4.72
N LEU A 100 -12.66 -4.76 4.03
CA LEU A 100 -11.77 -4.15 3.04
C LEU A 100 -10.46 -3.67 3.68
N ALA A 101 -10.52 -3.10 4.88
CA ALA A 101 -9.34 -2.65 5.62
C ALA A 101 -8.42 -3.81 6.08
N LEU A 102 -8.92 -5.05 6.15
CA LEU A 102 -8.10 -6.22 6.46
C LEU A 102 -7.21 -6.67 5.28
N VAL A 103 -7.59 -6.34 4.05
CA VAL A 103 -6.82 -6.67 2.84
C VAL A 103 -5.39 -6.11 2.89
N PRO A 104 -5.14 -4.80 3.08
CA PRO A 104 -3.78 -4.29 3.15
C PRO A 104 -2.98 -4.86 4.33
N ILE A 105 -3.63 -5.15 5.46
CA ILE A 105 -2.98 -5.71 6.65
C ILE A 105 -2.50 -7.13 6.37
N THR A 106 -3.34 -7.96 5.74
CA THR A 106 -2.98 -9.32 5.35
C THR A 106 -1.89 -9.33 4.28
N VAL A 107 -2.00 -8.46 3.27
CA VAL A 107 -0.94 -8.29 2.25
C VAL A 107 0.39 -7.91 2.90
N LEU A 108 0.42 -6.90 3.77
CA LEU A 108 1.65 -6.50 4.46
C LEU A 108 2.25 -7.62 5.32
N ARG A 109 1.42 -8.38 6.05
CA ARG A 109 1.85 -9.52 6.87
C ARG A 109 2.43 -10.66 6.05
N THR A 110 1.88 -10.96 4.87
CA THR A 110 2.44 -12.01 3.99
C THR A 110 3.78 -11.60 3.38
N VAL A 111 3.97 -10.29 3.15
CA VAL A 111 5.20 -9.74 2.54
C VAL A 111 6.31 -9.52 3.57
N HIS A 112 5.96 -9.16 4.80
CA HIS A 112 6.88 -9.05 5.94
C HIS A 112 6.76 -10.30 6.80
N GLY A 113 7.59 -11.31 6.53
CA GLY A 113 7.76 -12.44 7.46
C GLY A 113 8.11 -11.95 8.87
N PRO A 114 7.83 -12.73 9.93
CA PRO A 114 8.06 -12.33 11.31
C PRO A 114 9.49 -11.81 11.46
N GLN A 115 9.63 -10.51 11.70
CA GLN A 115 10.92 -9.92 12.05
C GLN A 115 11.28 -10.44 13.44
N GLU A 116 12.14 -11.46 13.50
CA GLU A 116 12.81 -11.80 14.74
C GLU A 116 13.58 -10.55 15.18
N LEU A 117 13.12 -9.96 16.29
CA LEU A 117 13.77 -8.83 16.94
C LEU A 117 15.25 -9.20 17.16
N PRO A 118 16.21 -8.36 16.71
CA PRO A 118 17.62 -8.62 16.95
C PRO A 118 17.85 -8.80 18.45
N GLY A 119 18.22 -10.02 18.83
CA GLY A 119 18.54 -10.39 20.20
C GLY A 119 19.58 -9.42 20.75
N ARG A 120 19.13 -8.64 21.74
CA ARG A 120 19.93 -7.71 22.51
C ARG A 120 20.90 -8.53 23.37
N ARG A 121 22.06 -8.89 22.80
CA ARG A 121 23.18 -9.48 23.54
C ARG A 121 23.85 -8.37 24.34
N GLY A 122 23.68 -8.43 25.67
CA GLY A 122 24.62 -7.85 26.62
C GLY A 122 25.83 -8.76 26.80
#